data_AF-A0A382WX28-F1
#
_entry.id   AF-A0A382WX28-F1
#
_cell.length_a   1.000
_cell.length_b   1.000
_cell.length_c   1.000
_cell.angle_alpha   90.00
_cell.angle_beta   90.00
_cell.angle_gamma   90.00
#
_symmetry.space_group_name_H-M   'P 1'
#
loop_
_entity.id
_entity.type
_entity.pdbx_description
1 polymer ?
#
loop_
_entity_poly.entity_id
_entity_poly.type
_entity_poly.pdbx_seq_one_letter_code
_entity_poly.pdbx_strand_id
1 'polypeptide(L)'
;ETGKGTSHDFHDIYQSISRDGGKNWSKPAAIAALKRTKQPDGYEVAPGDLWPTFHAKSGMVLTTGKTFNFADGKRENRLREKVSYAVLNPKTGAWGSMQFLTMPAKDHSGATITGANAGCTQRVDLPNGDILLPVRYWRDPKKHNYTSIVALCSFDGRTLTYKKHGTEHNIPQGRGLYEPSLTKFDGQYFLTMRANHSAFVTRGKDGIHFEPIREWKFDDGQVLGSYNTQQHWVTVGGGLFLVYTRKGANNDHIMRHRAPLFIGQVDPRTLRVMR
;
A
#
# COMPACT_ATOMS: atom_id res chain seq x y z
N GLU A 1 -22.59 13.03 2.19
CA GLU A 1 -21.78 11.81 2.30
C GLU A 1 -22.63 10.60 1.96
N THR A 2 -22.10 9.67 1.17
CA THR A 2 -22.76 8.40 0.85
C THR A 2 -22.35 7.33 1.85
N GLY A 3 -23.28 6.68 2.55
CA GLY A 3 -23.01 5.54 3.46
C GLY A 3 -23.86 5.56 4.73
N LYS A 4 -23.61 4.64 5.65
CA LYS A 4 -24.24 4.49 6.97
C LYS A 4 -23.38 5.10 8.09
N GLY A 5 -24.02 5.66 9.11
CA GLY A 5 -23.35 6.09 10.35
C GLY A 5 -22.95 4.95 11.30
N THR A 6 -22.47 3.81 10.80
CA THR A 6 -22.09 2.63 11.62
C THR A 6 -20.59 2.32 11.50
N SER A 7 -20.06 1.48 12.38
CA SER A 7 -18.66 1.04 12.29
C SER A 7 -18.39 0.28 10.98
N HIS A 8 -17.19 0.49 10.42
CA HIS A 8 -16.73 -0.12 9.18
C HIS A 8 -17.56 0.25 7.93
N ASP A 9 -17.94 1.52 7.83
CA ASP A 9 -18.54 2.10 6.63
C ASP A 9 -17.58 3.11 5.98
N PHE A 10 -17.35 2.97 4.68
CA PHE A 10 -16.47 3.85 3.92
C PHE A 10 -17.29 4.74 2.99
N HIS A 11 -17.07 6.05 3.12
CA HIS A 11 -17.79 7.09 2.41
C HIS A 11 -16.98 7.63 1.22
N ASP A 12 -17.34 8.81 0.76
CA ASP A 12 -16.65 9.55 -0.29
C ASP A 12 -15.20 9.89 0.11
N ILE A 13 -14.32 9.98 -0.89
CA ILE A 13 -12.95 10.45 -0.69
C ILE A 13 -12.94 11.97 -0.67
N TYR A 14 -12.24 12.53 0.31
CA TYR A 14 -12.03 13.97 0.44
C TYR A 14 -10.58 14.34 0.13
N GLN A 15 -10.39 15.54 -0.42
CA GLN A 15 -9.09 16.13 -0.67
C GLN A 15 -8.95 17.44 0.11
N SER A 16 -7.75 17.66 0.66
CA SER A 16 -7.28 18.97 1.07
C SER A 16 -5.94 19.24 0.39
N ILE A 17 -5.68 20.49 0.00
CA ILE A 17 -4.50 20.89 -0.77
C ILE A 17 -3.76 22.00 -0.03
N SER A 18 -2.45 21.87 0.04
CA SER A 18 -1.53 22.94 0.42
C SER A 18 -0.70 23.37 -0.79
N ARG A 19 -0.43 24.68 -0.88
CA ARG A 19 0.41 25.29 -1.93
C ARG A 19 1.60 26.07 -1.34
N ASP A 20 1.80 26.01 -0.03
CA ASP A 20 2.79 26.80 0.71
C ASP A 20 3.70 25.93 1.59
N GLY A 21 3.93 24.69 1.14
CA GLY A 21 4.78 23.74 1.86
C GLY A 21 4.12 23.13 3.10
N GLY A 22 2.79 23.07 3.14
CA GLY A 22 2.03 22.45 4.23
C GLY A 22 1.68 23.39 5.38
N LYS A 23 1.95 24.70 5.27
CA LYS A 23 1.63 25.69 6.30
C LYS A 23 0.13 25.94 6.40
N ASN A 24 -0.54 26.06 5.26
CA ASN A 24 -2.00 26.19 5.17
C ASN A 24 -2.59 25.10 4.27
N TRP A 25 -3.83 24.72 4.60
CA TRP A 25 -4.58 23.69 3.92
C TRP A 25 -5.96 24.19 3.54
N SER A 26 -6.44 23.82 2.34
CA SER A 26 -7.83 24.08 1.95
C SER A 26 -8.79 23.34 2.87
N LYS A 27 -10.04 23.81 2.97
CA LYS A 27 -11.11 23.00 3.56
C LYS A 27 -11.20 21.65 2.82
N PRO A 28 -11.37 20.51 3.53
CA PRO A 28 -11.60 19.23 2.89
C PRO A 28 -12.82 19.30 1.96
N ALA A 29 -12.68 18.83 0.73
CA ALA A 29 -13.74 18.78 -0.27
C ALA A 29 -13.85 17.38 -0.88
N ALA A 30 -15.08 16.91 -1.08
CA ALA A 30 -15.32 15.61 -1.68
C ALA A 30 -14.86 15.57 -3.15
N ILE A 31 -14.15 14.52 -3.53
CA ILE A 31 -13.71 14.29 -4.91
C ILE A 31 -14.88 13.63 -5.66
N ALA A 32 -15.60 14.43 -6.46
CA ALA A 32 -16.81 13.97 -7.14
C ALA A 32 -16.59 12.70 -8.01
N ALA A 33 -15.41 12.59 -8.64
CA ALA A 33 -15.06 11.45 -9.50
C ALA A 33 -14.76 10.15 -8.72
N LEU A 34 -14.58 10.22 -7.39
CA LEU A 34 -14.21 9.10 -6.52
C LEU A 34 -15.27 8.83 -5.45
N LYS A 35 -16.52 9.22 -5.71
CA LYS A 35 -17.66 8.91 -4.84
C LYS A 35 -17.93 7.41 -4.79
N ARG A 36 -18.47 6.96 -3.66
CA ARG A 36 -19.00 5.61 -3.54
C ARG A 36 -20.16 5.44 -4.53
N THR A 37 -20.11 4.37 -5.33
CA THR A 37 -21.02 4.19 -6.47
C THR A 37 -21.74 2.85 -6.38
N LYS A 38 -23.07 2.88 -6.51
CA LYS A 38 -23.91 1.69 -6.64
C LYS A 38 -23.75 1.09 -8.04
N GLN A 39 -23.50 -0.21 -8.09
CA GLN A 39 -23.32 -0.99 -9.28
C GLN A 39 -24.60 -1.76 -9.64
N PRO A 40 -24.77 -2.16 -10.92
CA PRO A 40 -25.95 -2.92 -11.36
C PRO A 40 -26.15 -4.25 -10.64
N ASP A 41 -25.08 -4.86 -10.13
CA ASP A 41 -25.10 -6.14 -9.41
C ASP A 41 -25.45 -6.01 -7.92
N GLY A 42 -25.97 -4.86 -7.49
CA GLY A 42 -26.40 -4.60 -6.12
C GLY A 42 -25.27 -4.26 -5.15
N TYR A 43 -24.01 -4.22 -5.62
CA TYR A 43 -22.89 -3.78 -4.79
C TYR A 43 -22.73 -2.25 -4.79
N GLU A 44 -22.27 -1.71 -3.67
CA GLU A 44 -21.70 -0.37 -3.62
C GLU A 44 -20.18 -0.48 -3.52
N VAL A 45 -19.48 0.28 -4.37
CA VAL A 45 -18.02 0.26 -4.45
C VAL A 45 -17.47 1.61 -4.04
N ALA A 46 -16.55 1.62 -3.08
CA ALA A 46 -15.84 2.81 -2.64
C ALA A 46 -14.32 2.60 -2.79
N PRO A 47 -13.57 3.57 -3.34
CA PRO A 47 -12.12 3.56 -3.23
C PRO A 47 -11.68 3.72 -1.77
N GLY A 48 -10.50 3.22 -1.45
CA GLY A 48 -9.99 3.28 -0.09
C GLY A 48 -8.50 3.03 -0.01
N ASP A 49 -7.93 3.35 1.15
CA ASP A 49 -6.50 3.16 1.45
C ASP A 49 -5.59 3.77 0.36
N LEU A 50 -6.00 4.92 -0.18
CA LEU A 50 -5.40 5.59 -1.32
C LEU A 50 -4.01 6.16 -0.99
N TRP A 51 -3.05 5.97 -1.91
CA TRP A 51 -1.68 6.48 -1.82
C TRP A 51 -1.35 7.37 -3.04
N PRO A 52 -1.49 8.71 -2.91
CA PRO A 52 -1.21 9.65 -3.98
C PRO A 52 0.31 9.90 -4.13
N THR A 53 0.83 9.74 -5.34
CA THR A 53 2.24 10.06 -5.65
C THR A 53 2.34 10.73 -7.02
N PHE A 54 3.14 11.79 -7.11
CA PHE A 54 3.45 12.47 -8.37
C PHE A 54 4.37 11.60 -9.24
N HIS A 55 3.93 11.30 -10.45
CA HIS A 55 4.67 10.54 -11.43
C HIS A 55 5.40 11.49 -12.38
N ALA A 56 6.72 11.64 -12.17
CA ALA A 56 7.53 12.65 -12.84
C ALA A 56 7.50 12.56 -14.37
N LYS A 57 7.48 11.34 -14.93
CA LYS A 57 7.52 11.13 -16.39
C LYS A 57 6.25 11.62 -17.10
N SER A 58 5.09 11.52 -16.47
CA SER A 58 3.81 11.95 -17.06
C SER A 58 3.33 13.32 -16.56
N GLY A 59 3.88 13.81 -15.44
CA GLY A 59 3.43 15.05 -14.81
C GLY A 59 2.07 14.94 -14.12
N MET A 60 1.58 13.72 -13.86
CA MET A 60 0.30 13.45 -13.21
C MET A 60 0.51 12.97 -11.78
N VAL A 61 -0.49 13.17 -10.92
CA VAL A 61 -0.57 12.48 -9.64
C VAL A 61 -1.36 11.20 -9.86
N LEU A 62 -0.70 10.05 -9.73
CA LEU A 62 -1.36 8.75 -9.74
C LEU A 62 -1.58 8.34 -8.29
N THR A 63 -2.82 8.00 -7.97
CA THR A 63 -3.21 7.46 -6.68
C THR A 63 -3.56 5.99 -6.84
N THR A 64 -2.91 5.10 -6.10
CA THR A 64 -3.20 3.66 -6.07
C THR A 64 -3.84 3.27 -4.75
N GLY A 65 -4.68 2.25 -4.73
CA GLY A 65 -5.32 1.79 -3.51
C GLY A 65 -6.07 0.48 -3.66
N LYS A 66 -7.18 0.39 -2.94
CA LYS A 66 -8.10 -0.74 -3.01
C LYS A 66 -9.55 -0.30 -3.21
N THR A 67 -10.43 -1.26 -3.43
CA THR A 67 -11.88 -1.05 -3.34
C THR A 67 -12.46 -1.73 -2.12
N PHE A 68 -13.33 -1.03 -1.41
CA PHE A 68 -14.31 -1.63 -0.53
C PHE A 68 -15.56 -1.96 -1.33
N ASN A 69 -16.10 -3.17 -1.15
CA ASN A 69 -17.24 -3.67 -1.92
C ASN A 69 -18.33 -4.11 -0.95
N PHE A 70 -19.48 -3.46 -0.96
CA PHE A 70 -20.57 -3.73 -0.03
C PHE A 70 -21.79 -4.29 -0.75
N ALA A 71 -22.15 -5.55 -0.47
CA ALA A 71 -23.41 -6.12 -0.95
C ALA A 71 -24.58 -5.34 -0.31
N ASP A 72 -25.50 -4.87 -1.15
CA ASP A 72 -26.66 -4.02 -0.79
C ASP A 72 -26.27 -2.75 -0.02
N GLY A 73 -25.01 -2.29 -0.16
CA GLY A 73 -24.46 -1.17 0.59
C GLY A 73 -24.23 -1.47 2.08
N LYS A 74 -24.29 -2.74 2.52
CA LYS A 74 -24.23 -3.11 3.95
C LYS A 74 -23.08 -4.04 4.30
N ARG A 75 -22.89 -5.13 3.55
CA ARG A 75 -21.97 -6.22 3.94
C ARG A 75 -20.73 -6.22 3.06
N GLU A 76 -19.57 -5.94 3.66
CA GLU A 76 -18.29 -5.98 2.95
C GLU A 76 -18.01 -7.39 2.39
N ASN A 77 -17.63 -7.46 1.12
CA ASN A 77 -17.11 -8.66 0.46
C ASN A 77 -15.66 -8.41 -0.01
N ARG A 78 -14.70 -8.86 0.81
CA ARG A 78 -13.26 -8.67 0.55
C ARG A 78 -12.73 -9.47 -0.63
N LEU A 79 -13.41 -10.54 -1.04
CA LEU A 79 -12.99 -11.33 -2.19
C LEU A 79 -13.15 -10.56 -3.51
N ARG A 80 -13.93 -9.47 -3.49
CA ARG A 80 -14.11 -8.54 -4.61
C ARG A 80 -13.14 -7.35 -4.59
N GLU A 81 -12.24 -7.26 -3.61
CA GLU A 81 -11.20 -6.21 -3.61
C GLU A 81 -10.47 -6.22 -4.95
N LYS A 82 -10.29 -5.02 -5.53
CA LYS A 82 -9.45 -4.78 -6.71
C LYS A 82 -8.39 -3.75 -6.39
N VAL A 83 -7.27 -3.81 -7.10
CA VAL A 83 -6.30 -2.72 -7.15
C VAL A 83 -6.98 -1.56 -7.86
N SER A 84 -7.37 -0.53 -7.11
CA SER A 84 -7.96 0.68 -7.65
C SER A 84 -6.88 1.72 -7.92
N TYR A 85 -7.11 2.58 -8.91
CA TYR A 85 -6.32 3.77 -9.10
C TYR A 85 -7.15 4.93 -9.66
N ALA A 86 -6.65 6.15 -9.50
CA ALA A 86 -7.20 7.36 -10.08
C ALA A 86 -6.08 8.34 -10.41
N VAL A 87 -6.31 9.18 -11.41
CA VAL A 87 -5.31 10.14 -11.89
C VAL A 87 -5.82 11.56 -11.65
N LEU A 88 -4.99 12.38 -11.02
CA LEU A 88 -5.17 13.81 -10.87
C LEU A 88 -4.20 14.54 -11.80
N ASN A 89 -4.71 15.47 -12.60
CA ASN A 89 -3.89 16.45 -13.29
C ASN A 89 -3.58 17.61 -12.33
N PRO A 90 -2.35 17.75 -11.81
CA PRO A 90 -2.03 18.76 -10.81
C PRO A 90 -2.08 20.19 -11.38
N LYS A 91 -2.01 20.37 -12.70
CA LYS A 91 -2.10 21.69 -13.34
C LYS A 91 -3.52 22.23 -13.34
N THR A 92 -4.52 21.38 -13.55
CA THR A 92 -5.94 21.78 -13.62
C THR A 92 -6.71 21.46 -12.34
N GLY A 93 -6.18 20.59 -11.48
CA GLY A 93 -6.88 20.08 -10.30
C GLY A 93 -7.94 19.01 -10.62
N ALA A 94 -8.05 18.58 -11.88
CA ALA A 94 -9.09 17.66 -12.32
C ALA A 94 -8.72 16.20 -12.00
N TRP A 95 -9.66 15.48 -11.38
CA TRP A 95 -9.59 14.04 -11.16
C TRP A 95 -10.27 13.26 -12.28
N GLY A 96 -9.65 12.18 -12.72
CA GLY A 96 -10.30 11.11 -13.46
C GLY A 96 -11.16 10.22 -12.55
N SER A 97 -12.04 9.42 -13.16
CA SER A 97 -12.80 8.40 -12.44
C SER A 97 -11.91 7.31 -11.87
N MET A 98 -12.43 6.56 -10.89
CA MET A 98 -11.76 5.37 -10.41
C MET A 98 -11.62 4.33 -11.53
N GLN A 99 -10.43 3.78 -11.67
CA GLN A 99 -10.06 2.71 -12.60
C GLN A 99 -9.50 1.51 -11.83
N PHE A 100 -9.35 0.38 -12.52
CA PHE A 100 -8.85 -0.86 -11.92
C PHE A 100 -7.66 -1.39 -12.71
N LEU A 101 -6.62 -1.82 -12.00
CA LEU A 101 -5.51 -2.54 -12.61
C LEU A 101 -5.94 -3.98 -12.88
N THR A 102 -5.87 -4.41 -14.15
CA THR A 102 -6.10 -5.82 -14.52
C THR A 102 -4.92 -6.66 -14.05
N MET A 103 -5.14 -7.48 -13.02
CA MET A 103 -4.16 -8.45 -12.51
C MET A 103 -4.32 -9.80 -13.24
N PRO A 104 -3.24 -10.62 -13.34
CA PRO A 104 -3.37 -11.98 -13.85
C PRO A 104 -4.24 -12.83 -12.93
N ALA A 105 -4.90 -13.86 -13.49
CA ALA A 105 -5.79 -14.73 -12.74
C ALA A 105 -5.05 -15.66 -11.75
N LYS A 106 -3.80 -16.00 -12.07
CA LYS A 106 -2.95 -16.90 -11.28
C LYS A 106 -1.56 -16.28 -11.07
N ASP A 107 -0.92 -16.65 -9.97
CA ASP A 107 0.49 -16.33 -9.72
C ASP A 107 1.44 -17.39 -10.31
N HIS A 108 2.76 -17.27 -10.08
CA HIS A 108 3.74 -18.17 -10.69
C HIS A 108 3.60 -19.63 -10.24
N SER A 109 2.97 -19.88 -9.07
CA SER A 109 2.69 -21.23 -8.57
C SER A 109 1.41 -21.84 -9.13
N GLY A 110 0.63 -21.08 -9.89
CA GLY A 110 -0.68 -21.47 -10.40
C GLY A 110 -1.83 -21.27 -9.39
N ALA A 111 -1.57 -20.68 -8.22
CA ALA A 111 -2.59 -20.31 -7.26
C ALA A 111 -3.38 -19.09 -7.75
N THR A 112 -4.68 -19.04 -7.42
CA THR A 112 -5.56 -17.94 -7.83
C THR A 112 -5.15 -16.63 -7.18
N ILE A 113 -5.22 -15.52 -7.92
CA ILE A 113 -5.09 -14.17 -7.37
C ILE A 113 -6.50 -13.64 -7.06
N THR A 114 -6.90 -13.66 -5.79
CA THR A 114 -8.23 -13.17 -5.35
C THR A 114 -8.08 -11.95 -4.43
N GLY A 115 -8.99 -10.99 -4.53
CA GLY A 115 -9.00 -9.82 -3.65
C GLY A 115 -7.72 -8.97 -3.73
N ALA A 116 -7.12 -8.87 -4.93
CA ALA A 116 -5.87 -8.15 -5.12
C ALA A 116 -6.05 -6.66 -4.81
N ASN A 117 -5.10 -6.04 -4.12
CA ASN A 117 -5.12 -4.61 -3.87
C ASN A 117 -3.75 -3.99 -3.52
N ALA A 118 -3.65 -2.67 -3.71
CA ALA A 118 -2.46 -1.86 -3.46
C ALA A 118 -2.77 -0.71 -2.48
N GLY A 119 -3.57 -1.00 -1.45
CA GLY A 119 -3.94 -0.03 -0.41
C GLY A 119 -2.83 0.15 0.63
N CYS A 120 -2.59 1.39 1.06
CA CYS A 120 -1.53 1.76 2.02
C CYS A 120 -0.13 1.28 1.63
N THR A 121 0.16 1.16 0.33
CA THR A 121 1.47 0.71 -0.17
C THR A 121 2.28 1.87 -0.72
N GLN A 122 3.61 1.81 -0.56
CA GLN A 122 4.54 2.78 -1.12
C GLN A 122 5.19 2.20 -2.39
N ARG A 123 4.95 2.83 -3.54
CA ARG A 123 5.52 2.41 -4.84
C ARG A 123 6.84 3.12 -5.15
N VAL A 124 7.57 2.59 -6.14
CA VAL A 124 8.74 3.26 -6.74
C VAL A 124 8.49 3.48 -8.22
N ASP A 125 8.69 4.71 -8.69
CA ASP A 125 8.63 5.05 -10.11
C ASP A 125 10.05 4.95 -10.72
N LEU A 126 10.19 4.23 -11.83
CA LEU A 126 11.45 4.02 -12.54
C LEU A 126 11.77 5.19 -13.49
N PRO A 127 13.04 5.41 -13.87
CA PRO A 127 13.43 6.52 -14.74
C PRO A 127 12.71 6.56 -16.10
N ASN A 128 12.30 5.40 -16.62
CA ASN A 128 11.55 5.29 -17.86
C ASN A 128 10.04 5.60 -17.72
N GLY A 129 9.54 5.79 -16.48
CA GLY A 129 8.12 5.97 -16.18
C GLY A 129 7.34 4.68 -15.94
N ASP A 130 8.02 3.53 -15.91
CA ASP A 130 7.40 2.32 -15.36
C ASP A 130 7.31 2.42 -13.84
N ILE A 131 6.40 1.66 -13.25
CA ILE A 131 6.07 1.70 -11.83
C ILE A 131 6.28 0.32 -11.22
N LEU A 132 6.99 0.26 -10.10
CA LEU A 132 7.06 -0.88 -9.21
C LEU A 132 6.01 -0.72 -8.11
N LEU A 133 4.87 -1.38 -8.27
CA LEU A 133 3.70 -1.27 -7.41
C LEU A 133 3.60 -2.48 -6.47
N PRO A 134 3.74 -2.29 -5.15
CA PRO A 134 3.45 -3.36 -4.22
C PRO A 134 1.94 -3.68 -4.16
N VAL A 135 1.62 -4.97 -4.23
CA VAL A 135 0.25 -5.51 -4.25
C VAL A 135 0.17 -6.68 -3.28
N ARG A 136 -0.99 -6.85 -2.63
CA ARG A 136 -1.33 -8.05 -1.86
C ARG A 136 -2.57 -8.74 -2.40
N TYR A 137 -2.68 -10.04 -2.24
CA TYR A 137 -3.84 -10.85 -2.65
C TYR A 137 -3.96 -12.13 -1.80
N TRP A 138 -5.06 -12.88 -1.96
CA TRP A 138 -5.24 -14.22 -1.40
C TRP A 138 -5.00 -15.28 -2.47
N ARG A 139 -4.19 -16.30 -2.13
CA ARG A 139 -3.98 -17.50 -2.95
C ARG A 139 -5.16 -18.48 -2.90
N ASP A 140 -5.87 -18.48 -1.78
CA ASP A 140 -7.03 -19.32 -1.52
C ASP A 140 -8.16 -18.44 -0.94
N PRO A 141 -9.30 -18.28 -1.65
CA PRO A 141 -10.41 -17.44 -1.17
C PRO A 141 -11.02 -17.93 0.15
N LYS A 142 -10.75 -19.18 0.57
CA LYS A 142 -11.20 -19.74 1.84
C LYS A 142 -10.24 -19.43 3.00
N LYS A 143 -9.03 -18.96 2.71
CA LYS A 143 -8.00 -18.65 3.71
C LYS A 143 -7.71 -17.16 3.70
N HIS A 144 -8.04 -16.48 4.80
CA HIS A 144 -7.69 -15.07 4.98
C HIS A 144 -6.19 -14.93 5.29
N ASN A 145 -5.36 -15.15 4.28
CA ASN A 145 -3.90 -15.14 4.37
C ASN A 145 -3.33 -14.47 3.11
N TYR A 146 -2.70 -13.32 3.30
CA TYR A 146 -2.20 -12.47 2.23
C TYR A 146 -0.82 -12.92 1.75
N THR A 147 -0.68 -12.95 0.43
CA THR A 147 0.58 -12.99 -0.28
C THR A 147 0.87 -11.60 -0.84
N SER A 148 2.09 -11.11 -0.65
CA SER A 148 2.54 -9.80 -1.14
C SER A 148 3.55 -9.97 -2.29
N ILE A 149 3.44 -9.11 -3.30
CA ILE A 149 4.33 -9.06 -4.46
C ILE A 149 4.68 -7.59 -4.77
N VAL A 150 5.64 -7.40 -5.68
CA VAL A 150 5.79 -6.15 -6.42
C VAL A 150 5.50 -6.41 -7.90
N ALA A 151 4.53 -5.69 -8.44
CA ALA A 151 4.18 -5.70 -9.85
C ALA A 151 4.93 -4.58 -10.60
N LEU A 152 5.55 -4.93 -11.72
CA LEU A 152 6.00 -3.97 -12.71
C LEU A 152 4.81 -3.58 -13.59
N CYS A 153 4.53 -2.29 -13.66
CA CYS A 153 3.47 -1.70 -14.47
C CYS A 153 4.02 -0.62 -15.40
N SER A 154 3.45 -0.43 -16.58
CA SER A 154 3.60 0.84 -17.33
C SER A 154 2.52 1.82 -16.91
N PHE A 155 2.83 3.11 -17.03
CA PHE A 155 1.86 4.19 -16.88
C PHE A 155 2.06 5.26 -17.95
N ASP A 156 1.05 5.46 -18.80
CA ASP A 156 1.09 6.43 -19.92
C ASP A 156 0.61 7.84 -19.51
N GLY A 157 0.33 8.06 -18.22
CA GLY A 157 -0.29 9.28 -17.71
C GLY A 157 -1.80 9.19 -17.54
N ARG A 158 -2.44 8.12 -18.03
CA ARG A 158 -3.88 7.85 -17.88
C ARG A 158 -4.14 6.42 -17.43
N THR A 159 -3.49 5.44 -18.03
CA THR A 159 -3.74 4.02 -17.86
C THR A 159 -2.56 3.35 -17.19
N LEU A 160 -2.83 2.68 -16.06
CA LEU A 160 -1.88 1.80 -15.39
C LEU A 160 -2.06 0.37 -15.92
N THR A 161 -1.00 -0.21 -16.47
CA THR A 161 -1.03 -1.54 -17.10
C THR A 161 -0.03 -2.47 -16.45
N TYR A 162 -0.50 -3.61 -15.94
CA TYR A 162 0.34 -4.66 -15.40
C TYR A 162 1.20 -5.26 -16.52
N LYS A 163 2.51 -5.47 -16.25
CA LYS A 163 3.41 -6.18 -17.16
C LYS A 163 3.79 -7.55 -16.61
N LYS A 164 4.31 -7.59 -15.39
CA LYS A 164 4.76 -8.80 -14.69
C LYS A 164 4.86 -8.54 -13.18
N HIS A 165 5.03 -9.58 -12.38
CA HIS A 165 5.50 -9.46 -11.00
C HIS A 165 6.68 -10.42 -10.77
N GLY A 166 7.33 -10.31 -9.62
CA GLY A 166 8.40 -11.23 -9.23
C GLY A 166 8.00 -12.04 -8.00
N THR A 167 8.85 -12.05 -6.96
CA THR A 167 8.74 -12.94 -5.81
C THR A 167 7.42 -12.77 -5.04
N GLU A 168 6.74 -13.88 -4.76
CA GLU A 168 5.59 -13.96 -3.88
C GLU A 168 6.00 -14.20 -2.42
N HIS A 169 5.75 -13.20 -1.57
CA HIS A 169 6.06 -13.25 -0.14
C HIS A 169 4.85 -13.65 0.69
N ASN A 170 5.01 -14.70 1.49
CA ASN A 170 3.98 -15.20 2.38
C ASN A 170 4.57 -15.84 3.64
N ILE A 171 3.77 -15.90 4.70
CA ILE A 171 4.01 -16.75 5.87
C ILE A 171 2.72 -17.54 6.20
N PRO A 172 2.82 -18.81 6.61
CA PRO A 172 1.66 -19.65 6.92
C PRO A 172 1.05 -19.34 8.31
N GLN A 173 1.15 -18.09 8.77
CA GLN A 173 0.69 -17.66 10.08
C GLN A 173 -0.24 -16.45 9.98
N GLY A 174 -1.38 -16.53 10.67
CA GLY A 174 -2.37 -15.46 10.70
C GLY A 174 -2.76 -15.00 9.29
N ARG A 175 -2.75 -13.67 9.08
CA ARG A 175 -3.11 -13.06 7.79
C ARG A 175 -1.96 -13.00 6.79
N GLY A 176 -0.85 -13.72 6.99
CA GLY A 176 0.28 -13.68 6.08
C GLY A 176 0.99 -12.33 6.11
N LEU A 177 1.47 -11.87 4.94
CA LEU A 177 2.21 -10.63 4.76
C LEU A 177 1.39 -9.66 3.91
N TYR A 178 1.19 -8.44 4.41
CA TYR A 178 0.29 -7.47 3.79
C TYR A 178 0.77 -6.03 3.96
N GLU A 179 0.13 -5.13 3.21
CA GLU A 179 0.44 -3.69 3.09
C GLU A 179 1.94 -3.42 2.89
N PRO A 180 2.51 -3.99 1.80
CA PRO A 180 3.91 -3.83 1.49
C PRO A 180 4.29 -2.41 1.09
N SER A 181 5.45 -1.92 1.53
CA SER A 181 6.03 -0.64 1.12
C SER A 181 7.43 -0.85 0.54
N LEU A 182 7.67 -0.28 -0.64
CA LEU A 182 8.91 -0.38 -1.38
C LEU A 182 9.66 0.96 -1.36
N THR A 183 10.99 0.88 -1.30
CA THR A 183 11.86 2.02 -1.61
C THR A 183 13.07 1.57 -2.40
N LYS A 184 13.72 2.51 -3.09
CA LYS A 184 15.02 2.33 -3.72
C LYS A 184 16.06 3.11 -2.93
N PHE A 185 17.17 2.47 -2.60
CA PHE A 185 18.30 3.08 -1.91
C PHE A 185 19.60 2.40 -2.35
N ASP A 186 20.62 3.20 -2.67
CA ASP A 186 21.96 2.73 -3.05
C ASP A 186 21.95 1.58 -4.09
N GLY A 187 21.23 1.80 -5.19
CA GLY A 187 21.12 0.82 -6.29
C GLY A 187 20.29 -0.43 -5.99
N GLN A 188 19.76 -0.58 -4.78
CA GLN A 188 18.93 -1.71 -4.35
C GLN A 188 17.51 -1.30 -4.00
N TYR A 189 16.64 -2.29 -3.90
CA TYR A 189 15.24 -2.13 -3.52
C TYR A 189 14.96 -2.84 -2.21
N PHE A 190 14.21 -2.19 -1.33
CA PHE A 190 13.89 -2.68 0.02
C PHE A 190 12.37 -2.74 0.17
N LEU A 191 11.86 -3.92 0.53
CA LEU A 191 10.44 -4.19 0.69
C LEU A 191 10.18 -4.50 2.17
N THR A 192 9.30 -3.72 2.79
CA THR A 192 8.81 -3.97 4.14
C THR A 192 7.36 -4.43 4.10
N MET A 193 6.98 -5.36 4.97
CA MET A 193 5.66 -6.00 5.01
C MET A 193 5.21 -6.18 6.45
N ARG A 194 3.95 -5.89 6.75
CA ARG A 194 3.40 -6.16 8.08
C ARG A 194 2.80 -7.55 8.17
N ALA A 195 2.83 -8.10 9.38
CA ALA A 195 2.12 -9.32 9.76
C ALA A 195 1.30 -9.07 11.04
N ASN A 196 0.46 -10.03 11.43
CA ASN A 196 -0.31 -9.91 12.68
C ASN A 196 0.57 -9.85 13.93
N HIS A 197 1.67 -10.60 13.96
CA HIS A 197 2.51 -10.81 15.15
C HIS A 197 3.85 -10.06 15.09
N SER A 198 4.27 -9.62 13.89
CA SER A 198 5.54 -8.95 13.67
C SER A 198 5.53 -8.13 12.38
N ALA A 199 6.70 -7.72 11.91
CA ALA A 199 6.95 -7.07 10.65
C ALA A 199 8.19 -7.67 9.99
N PHE A 200 8.26 -7.62 8.67
CA PHE A 200 9.27 -8.30 7.88
C PHE A 200 9.87 -7.39 6.82
N VAL A 201 11.12 -7.68 6.45
CA VAL A 201 11.87 -6.97 5.42
C VAL A 201 12.60 -7.93 4.51
N THR A 202 12.75 -7.53 3.26
CA THR A 202 13.66 -8.15 2.29
C THR A 202 14.25 -7.08 1.37
N ARG A 203 15.25 -7.46 0.57
CA ARG A 203 15.86 -6.62 -0.44
C ARG A 203 16.06 -7.37 -1.76
N GLY A 204 16.21 -6.61 -2.84
CA GLY A 204 16.38 -7.10 -4.20
C GLY A 204 17.12 -6.10 -5.07
N LYS A 205 17.62 -6.55 -6.22
CA LYS A 205 18.41 -5.69 -7.15
C LYS A 205 17.55 -5.01 -8.21
N ASP A 206 16.44 -5.60 -8.60
CA ASP A 206 15.60 -5.13 -9.72
C ASP A 206 14.22 -4.60 -9.28
N GLY A 207 13.88 -4.78 -8.00
CA GLY A 207 12.64 -4.29 -7.42
C GLY A 207 11.43 -5.19 -7.61
N ILE A 208 11.57 -6.36 -8.23
CA ILE A 208 10.51 -7.39 -8.29
C ILE A 208 10.97 -8.75 -7.75
N HIS A 209 12.26 -9.08 -7.82
CA HIS A 209 12.82 -10.29 -7.23
C HIS A 209 13.59 -9.96 -5.96
N PHE A 210 13.30 -10.72 -4.91
CA PHE A 210 13.80 -10.44 -3.57
C PHE A 210 14.40 -11.69 -2.92
N GLU A 211 15.32 -11.44 -1.99
CA GLU A 211 15.86 -12.45 -1.09
C GLU A 211 14.76 -13.02 -0.15
N PRO A 212 15.05 -14.11 0.59
CA PRO A 212 14.18 -14.54 1.69
C PRO A 212 13.90 -13.41 2.69
N ILE A 213 12.65 -13.37 3.17
CA ILE A 213 12.21 -12.40 4.17
C ILE A 213 12.93 -12.59 5.50
N ARG A 214 13.07 -11.50 6.24
CA ARG A 214 13.66 -11.47 7.58
C ARG A 214 12.70 -10.74 8.51
N GLU A 215 12.54 -11.24 9.73
CA GLU A 215 11.82 -10.49 10.76
C GLU A 215 12.61 -9.23 11.10
N TRP A 216 11.90 -8.10 11.24
CA TRP A 216 12.52 -6.86 11.65
C TRP A 216 13.13 -6.96 13.05
N LYS A 217 14.40 -6.61 13.14
CA LYS A 217 15.17 -6.54 14.39
C LYS A 217 15.92 -5.23 14.49
N PHE A 218 16.27 -4.88 15.72
CA PHE A 218 17.32 -3.92 15.99
C PHE A 218 18.70 -4.54 15.71
N ASP A 219 19.72 -3.71 15.58
CA ASP A 219 21.12 -4.13 15.41
C ASP A 219 21.64 -5.02 16.55
N ASP A 220 21.15 -4.81 17.78
CA ASP A 220 21.37 -5.66 18.96
C ASP A 220 20.68 -7.06 18.89
N GLY A 221 19.91 -7.32 17.85
CA GLY A 221 19.25 -8.61 17.59
C GLY A 221 17.86 -8.76 18.22
N GLN A 222 17.38 -7.81 19.03
CA GLN A 222 16.03 -7.82 19.57
C GLN A 222 14.99 -7.56 18.47
N VAL A 223 13.83 -8.21 18.56
CA VAL A 223 12.71 -7.98 17.63
C VAL A 223 12.23 -6.52 17.75
N LEU A 224 11.97 -5.88 16.60
CA LEU A 224 11.57 -4.47 16.53
C LEU A 224 10.32 -4.15 17.36
N GLY A 225 9.41 -5.13 17.46
CA GLY A 225 8.15 -5.02 18.19
C GLY A 225 7.03 -4.34 17.40
N SER A 226 7.26 -4.05 16.11
CA SER A 226 6.21 -3.64 15.17
C SER A 226 5.33 -4.83 14.81
N TYR A 227 4.02 -4.64 14.85
CA TYR A 227 3.04 -5.67 14.51
C TYR A 227 1.71 -5.04 14.08
N ASN A 228 1.00 -5.67 13.16
CA ASN A 228 -0.37 -5.32 12.75
C ASN A 228 -0.56 -3.86 12.26
N THR A 229 0.53 -3.18 11.93
CA THR A 229 0.63 -1.75 11.61
C THR A 229 1.50 -1.55 10.38
N GLN A 230 1.13 -0.59 9.55
CA GLN A 230 1.88 -0.26 8.33
C GLN A 230 3.29 0.21 8.67
N GLN A 231 4.23 0.00 7.74
CA GLN A 231 5.51 0.67 7.76
C GLN A 231 5.73 1.36 6.41
N HIS A 232 6.47 2.47 6.46
CA HIS A 232 6.87 3.22 5.27
C HIS A 232 8.35 3.56 5.34
N TRP A 233 8.95 3.73 4.18
CA TRP A 233 10.33 4.12 4.04
C TRP A 233 10.46 5.63 3.87
N VAL A 234 11.54 6.16 4.40
CA VAL A 234 12.02 7.52 4.13
C VAL A 234 13.49 7.42 3.72
N THR A 235 13.83 8.02 2.58
CA THR A 235 15.21 8.17 2.13
C THR A 235 15.55 9.66 2.14
N VAL A 236 16.43 10.06 3.06
CA VAL A 236 16.74 11.47 3.32
C VAL A 236 18.17 11.59 3.85
N GLY A 237 18.87 12.69 3.50
CA GLY A 237 20.22 12.95 4.01
C GLY A 237 21.25 11.86 3.68
N GLY A 238 21.05 11.10 2.59
CA GLY A 238 21.89 9.96 2.24
C GLY A 238 21.67 8.70 3.08
N GLY A 239 20.66 8.68 3.97
CA GLY A 239 20.30 7.53 4.78
C GLY A 239 18.99 6.85 4.34
N LEU A 240 18.84 5.59 4.77
CA LEU A 240 17.63 4.79 4.65
C LEU A 240 16.97 4.69 6.02
N PHE A 241 15.69 5.05 6.13
CA PHE A 241 14.96 5.07 7.38
C PHE A 241 13.64 4.32 7.25
N LEU A 242 13.26 3.63 8.32
CA LEU A 242 11.96 3.01 8.48
C LEU A 242 11.10 3.85 9.42
N VAL A 243 9.89 4.20 8.99
CA VAL A 243 8.84 4.76 9.83
C VAL A 243 7.91 3.63 10.26
N TYR A 244 7.73 3.46 11.57
CA TYR A 244 7.01 2.32 12.13
C TYR A 244 6.45 2.66 13.52
N THR A 245 5.61 1.76 14.03
CA THR A 245 5.12 1.77 15.41
C THR A 245 5.53 0.49 16.12
N ARG A 246 5.69 0.50 17.44
CA ARG A 246 6.09 -0.70 18.19
C ARG A 246 5.48 -0.73 19.59
N LYS A 247 5.38 -1.94 20.14
CA LYS A 247 5.18 -2.17 21.58
C LYS A 247 6.43 -1.82 22.38
N GLY A 248 6.27 -1.68 23.70
CA GLY A 248 7.38 -1.45 24.63
C GLY A 248 7.88 0.00 24.64
N ALA A 249 7.00 0.95 24.31
CA ALA A 249 7.25 2.38 24.39
C ALA A 249 6.30 3.08 25.39
N ASN A 250 5.87 2.35 26.42
CA ASN A 250 4.88 2.79 27.41
C ASN A 250 3.55 3.26 26.77
N ASN A 251 3.10 2.52 25.76
CA ASN A 251 1.98 2.88 24.88
C ASN A 251 0.88 1.81 24.84
N ASP A 252 0.79 0.95 25.86
CA ASP A 252 -0.19 -0.14 25.94
C ASP A 252 -1.65 0.35 25.99
N HIS A 253 -1.86 1.60 26.42
CA HIS A 253 -3.16 2.27 26.38
C HIS A 253 -3.61 2.66 24.96
N ILE A 254 -2.71 2.62 23.97
CA ILE A 254 -3.01 2.90 22.56
C ILE A 254 -3.35 1.59 21.85
N MET A 255 -4.53 1.53 21.24
CA MET A 255 -4.98 0.35 20.50
C MET A 255 -3.95 -0.07 19.44
N ARG A 256 -3.42 -1.29 19.58
CA ARG A 256 -2.36 -1.88 18.73
C ARG A 256 -1.04 -1.10 18.71
N HIS A 257 -0.74 -0.31 19.74
CA HIS A 257 0.49 0.47 19.87
C HIS A 257 0.77 1.40 18.68
N ARG A 258 -0.28 1.95 18.06
CA ARG A 258 -0.19 2.76 16.82
C ARG A 258 0.41 4.15 16.98
N ALA A 259 0.77 4.53 18.19
CA ALA A 259 1.43 5.79 18.50
C ALA A 259 2.42 5.57 19.65
N PRO A 260 3.50 6.37 19.72
CA PRO A 260 3.93 7.34 18.71
C PRO A 260 4.45 6.66 17.43
N LEU A 261 4.63 7.45 16.36
CA LEU A 261 5.43 7.01 15.22
C LEU A 261 6.92 7.10 15.59
N PHE A 262 7.66 6.06 15.27
CA PHE A 262 9.12 6.02 15.35
C PHE A 262 9.70 6.18 13.95
N ILE A 263 10.87 6.78 13.87
CA ILE A 263 11.74 6.72 12.70
C ILE A 263 13.10 6.17 13.15
N GLY A 264 13.57 5.13 12.48
CA GLY A 264 14.86 4.50 12.79
C GLY A 264 15.68 4.33 11.52
N GLN A 265 16.96 4.65 11.58
CA GLN A 265 17.88 4.40 10.48
C GLN A 265 18.05 2.89 10.28
N VAL A 266 18.19 2.45 9.04
CA VAL A 266 18.34 1.04 8.67
C VAL A 266 19.72 0.82 8.09
N ASP A 267 20.43 -0.23 8.55
CA ASP A 267 21.64 -0.69 7.84
C ASP A 267 21.19 -1.51 6.61
N PRO A 268 21.45 -1.03 5.38
CA PRO A 268 21.01 -1.70 4.16
C PRO A 268 21.70 -3.06 3.95
N ARG A 269 22.83 -3.31 4.62
CA ARG A 269 23.59 -4.56 4.51
C ARG A 269 22.98 -5.65 5.38
N THR A 270 22.56 -5.31 6.60
CA THR A 270 22.06 -6.27 7.60
C THR A 270 20.54 -6.32 7.70
N LEU A 271 19.84 -5.32 7.15
CA LEU A 271 18.38 -5.16 7.25
C LEU A 271 17.90 -5.09 8.70
N ARG A 272 18.60 -4.29 9.50
CA ARG A 272 18.28 -4.03 10.91
C ARG A 272 18.09 -2.53 11.14
N VAL A 273 17.21 -2.20 12.08
CA VAL A 273 17.06 -0.82 12.56
C VAL A 273 18.20 -0.54 13.56
N MET A 274 18.94 0.54 13.33
CA MET A 274 20.03 0.97 14.21
C MET A 274 19.45 1.56 15.51
N ARG A 275 20.07 1.24 16.65
CA ARG A 275 19.77 1.86 17.94
C ARG A 275 20.75 2.97 18.29
#